data_AF-A0A0F9EPM6-F1
#
_entry.id   AF-A0A0F9EPM6-F1
#
_cell.length_a   1.000
_cell.length_b   1.000
_cell.length_c   1.000
_cell.angle_alpha   90.00
_cell.angle_beta   90.00
_cell.angle_gamma   90.00
#
_symmetry.space_group_name_H-M   'P 1'
#
loop_
_entity.id
_entity.type
_entity.pdbx_description
1 polymer ?
#
loop_
_entity_poly.entity_id
_entity_poly.type
_entity_poly.pdbx_seq_one_letter_code
_entity_poly.pdbx_strand_id
1 'polypeptide(L)' 'MPFSGPSSYLSTIDEFIGHWTDVDAALPPLTPLVLTGGYALANLQTDRDALAIRITELT' A
#
# COMPACT_ATOMS: atom_id res chain seq x y z
N MET A 1 11.16 -7.19 1.08
CA MET A 1 11.56 -8.19 2.10
C MET A 1 11.00 -9.57 1.74
N PRO A 2 11.57 -10.70 2.20
CA PRO A 2 10.97 -12.02 1.94
C PRO A 2 9.63 -12.16 2.69
N PHE A 3 8.59 -12.63 2.01
CA PHE A 3 7.30 -12.92 2.64
C PHE A 3 7.42 -14.19 3.49
N SER A 4 7.28 -14.05 4.81
CA SER A 4 7.45 -15.13 5.79
C SER A 4 6.12 -15.59 6.41
N GLY A 5 4.99 -15.01 5.99
CA GLY A 5 3.65 -15.34 6.47
C GLY A 5 2.65 -14.20 6.26
N PRO A 6 1.36 -14.37 6.63
CA PRO A 6 0.31 -13.38 6.38
C PRO A 6 0.64 -11.98 6.92
N SER A 7 1.24 -11.91 8.10
CA SER A 7 1.65 -10.65 8.73
C SER A 7 2.75 -9.90 7.96
N SER A 8 3.62 -10.61 7.22
CA SER A 8 4.70 -10.00 6.43
C SER A 8 4.18 -9.23 5.20
N TYR A 9 2.95 -9.51 4.75
CA TYR A 9 2.32 -8.74 3.69
C TYR A 9 2.01 -7.32 4.15
N LEU A 10 1.53 -7.14 5.39
CA LEU A 10 1.19 -5.82 5.92
C LEU A 10 2.41 -4.92 6.02
N SER A 11 3.51 -5.41 6.60
CA SER A 11 4.75 -4.62 6.70
C SER A 11 5.33 -4.27 5.33
N THR A 12 5.24 -5.20 4.37
CA THR A 12 5.69 -4.94 3.00
C THR A 12 4.82 -3.89 2.30
N ILE A 13 3.50 -3.94 2.49
CA ILE A 13 2.60 -2.92 1.92
C ILE A 13 2.85 -1.55 2.57
N ASP A 14 3.11 -1.50 3.88
CA ASP A 14 3.45 -0.28 4.59
C ASP A 14 4.74 0.38 4.03
N GLU A 15 5.76 -0.41 3.67
CA GLU A 15 6.95 0.09 2.96
C GLU A 15 6.60 0.71 1.59
N PHE A 16 5.76 0.02 0.80
CA PHE A 16 5.33 0.55 -0.50
C PHE A 16 4.49 1.84 -0.37
N ILE A 17 3.63 1.94 0.64
CA ILE A 17 2.88 3.17 0.95
C ILE A 17 3.86 4.33 1.24
N GLY A 18 4.90 4.07 2.03
CA GLY A 18 5.95 5.05 2.30
C GLY A 18 6.64 5.51 1.02
N HIS A 19 7.14 4.57 0.22
CA HIS A 19 7.81 4.87 -1.05
C HIS A 19 6.91 5.59 -2.06
N TRP A 20 5.63 5.24 -2.13
CA TRP A 20 4.67 5.93 -3.00
C TRP A 20 4.47 7.36 -2.53
N THR A 21 4.33 7.59 -1.22
CA THR A 21 4.23 8.93 -0.64
C THR A 21 5.46 9.79 -1.00
N ASP A 22 6.66 9.20 -0.93
CA ASP A 22 7.91 9.88 -1.33
C ASP A 22 7.90 10.25 -2.82
N VAL A 23 7.40 9.36 -3.68
CA VAL A 23 7.25 9.61 -5.12
C VAL A 23 6.24 10.71 -5.39
N ASP A 24 5.06 10.67 -4.77
CA ASP A 24 4.02 11.70 -4.93
C ASP A 24 4.51 13.08 -4.45
N ALA A 25 5.36 13.11 -3.41
CA ALA A 25 6.00 14.34 -2.93
C ALA A 25 7.08 14.87 -3.89
N ALA A 26 7.74 14.00 -4.65
CA ALA A 26 8.75 14.37 -5.64
C ALA A 26 8.14 14.80 -6.99
N LEU A 27 6.91 14.39 -7.29
CA LEU A 27 6.19 14.79 -8.49
C LEU A 27 5.63 16.21 -8.37
N PRO A 28 5.40 16.91 -9.51
CA PRO A 28 4.75 18.21 -9.49
C PRO A 28 3.40 18.17 -8.75
N PRO A 29 3.02 19.26 -8.06
CA PRO A 29 1.72 19.35 -7.42
C PRO A 29 0.60 19.06 -8.43
N LEU A 30 -0.38 18.24 -8.02
CA LEU A 30 -1.54 17.80 -8.83
C LEU A 30 -1.26 16.74 -9.91
N THR A 31 -0.06 16.16 -9.97
CA THR A 31 0.24 15.00 -10.82
C THR A 31 0.73 13.80 -9.99
N PRO A 32 -0.11 13.25 -9.08
CA PRO A 32 0.28 12.08 -8.30
C PRO A 32 0.50 10.86 -9.22
N LEU A 33 1.32 9.92 -8.75
CA LEU A 33 1.46 8.62 -9.37
C LEU A 33 0.12 7.87 -9.26
N VAL A 34 -0.39 7.45 -10.41
CA VAL A 34 -1.59 6.62 -10.52
C VAL A 34 -1.26 5.44 -11.44
N LEU A 35 -1.57 4.23 -10.99
CA LEU A 35 -1.37 3.03 -11.79
C LEU A 35 -2.52 2.86 -12.79
N THR A 36 -2.30 1.99 -13.78
CA THR A 36 -3.32 1.64 -14.78
C THR A 36 -4.65 1.26 -14.11
N GLY A 37 -5.75 1.79 -14.63
CA GLY A 37 -7.08 1.59 -14.04
C GLY A 37 -7.47 2.60 -12.96
N GLY A 38 -6.67 3.65 -12.74
CA GLY A 38 -6.99 4.70 -11.77
C GLY A 38 -6.66 4.33 -10.33
N TYR A 39 -5.81 3.32 -10.13
CA TYR A 39 -5.43 2.84 -8.81
C TYR A 39 -4.37 3.79 -8.21
N ALA A 40 -4.77 4.51 -7.17
CA ALA A 40 -3.95 5.50 -6.48
C ALA A 40 -3.52 5.00 -5.09
N LEU A 41 -2.66 5.77 -4.41
CA LEU A 41 -2.18 5.47 -3.07
C LEU A 41 -3.32 5.18 -2.06
N ALA A 42 -4.42 5.92 -2.15
CA ALA A 42 -5.60 5.70 -1.30
C ALA A 42 -6.24 4.32 -1.50
N ASN A 43 -6.19 3.76 -2.72
CA ASN A 43 -6.65 2.40 -2.98
C ASN A 43 -5.75 1.38 -2.29
N LEU A 44 -4.43 1.55 -2.36
CA LEU A 44 -3.47 0.68 -1.67
C LEU A 44 -3.67 0.69 -0.16
N GLN A 45 -3.89 1.87 0.44
CA GLN A 45 -4.19 2.01 1.86
C GLN A 45 -5.49 1.26 2.22
N THR A 46 -6.53 1.40 1.40
CA THR A 46 -7.80 0.68 1.59
C THR A 46 -7.63 -0.83 1.54
N ASP A 47 -6.87 -1.34 0.56
CA ASP A 47 -6.62 -2.77 0.40
C ASP A 47 -5.77 -3.33 1.56
N ARG A 48 -4.80 -2.55 2.04
CA ARG A 48 -3.98 -2.90 3.21
C ARG A 48 -4.86 -3.07 4.45
N ASP A 49 -5.77 -2.14 4.69
CA ASP A 49 -6.69 -2.19 5.84
C ASP A 49 -7.64 -3.38 5.73
N ALA A 50 -8.17 -3.65 4.53
CA ALA A 50 -8.99 -4.83 4.27
C ALA A 50 -8.23 -6.13 4.52
N LEU A 51 -6.96 -6.20 4.10
CA LEU A 51 -6.11 -7.36 4.35
C LEU A 51 -5.83 -7.55 5.84
N ALA A 52 -5.58 -6.48 6.59
CA ALA A 52 -5.36 -6.53 8.03
C ALA A 52 -6.58 -7.11 8.77
N ILE A 53 -7.79 -6.68 8.40
CA ILE A 53 -9.04 -7.24 8.92
C ILE A 53 -9.10 -8.75 8.67
N ARG A 54 -8.86 -9.20 7.43
CA ARG A 54 -8.90 -10.63 7.09
C ARG A 54 -7.85 -11.46 7.82
N ILE A 55 -6.64 -10.92 8.02
CA ILE A 55 -5.61 -11.61 8.80
C ILE A 55 -6.08 -11.83 10.24
N THR A 56 -6.73 -10.83 10.86
CA THR A 56 -7.25 -10.98 12.23
C THR A 56 -8.41 -11.97 12.34
N GLU A 57 -9.20 -12.16 11.28
CA GLU A 57 -10.27 -13.19 11.25
C GLU A 57 -9.73 -14.63 11.17
N LEU A 58 -8.47 -14.80 10.76
CA LEU A 58 -7.81 -16.11 10.60
C LEU A 58 -7.05 -16.56 11.86
N THR A 59 -6.91 -15.69 12.85
CA THR A 59 -6.18 -15.93 14.12
C THR A 59 -7.12 -16.09 15.30
#